data_AF-A0A7K4H338-F1
#
_entry.id   AF-A0A7K4H338-F1
#
_cell.length_a   1.000
_cell.length_b   1.000
_cell.length_c   1.000
_cell.angle_alpha   90.00
_cell.angle_beta   90.00
_cell.angle_gamma   90.00
#
_symmetry.space_group_name_H-M   'P 1'
#
loop_
_entity.id
_entity.type
_entity.pdbx_description
1 polymer ?
#
loop_
_entity_poly.entity_id
_entity_poly.type
_entity_poly.pdbx_seq_one_letter_code
_entity_poly.pdbx_strand_id
1 'polypeptide(L)'
;MSIDWIKAEERPDKKISVEGRLLLELRSKINTLEQELDKNHKKLERTLSELKITKEKLSGREISLTELTERKSSARKSLDQIKEEKLHTDIELAKLKTDKSNLEDKLNDALLKITNLENQLNLMVEKSTNIEQKILDKDKEIQNKEEDRVNKAKELLKKEEVIQDLKTEINHKSEEIENLKKKLKEEILSTEDQIKKFKDFEAEMTKAVMTIKMVVKIKKLMETKGFLSDKEFESFLNEIEK
;
A
#
# COMPACT_ATOMS: atom_id res chain seq x y z
N MET A 1 -115.76 46.19 -84.40
CA MET A 1 -114.91 46.96 -85.34
C MET A 1 -113.56 47.22 -84.68
N SER A 2 -112.44 47.17 -85.39
CA SER A 2 -111.12 47.52 -84.80
C SER A 2 -110.95 49.05 -84.83
N ILE A 3 -110.59 49.65 -83.70
CA ILE A 3 -110.27 51.08 -83.62
C ILE A 3 -109.03 51.35 -84.47
N ASP A 4 -109.10 52.35 -85.35
CA ASP A 4 -107.99 52.79 -86.20
C ASP A 4 -107.07 53.71 -85.38
N TRP A 5 -106.26 53.10 -84.50
CA TRP A 5 -105.41 53.81 -83.53
C TRP A 5 -104.43 54.79 -84.18
N ILE A 6 -104.02 54.53 -85.42
CA ILE A 6 -103.11 55.37 -86.20
C ILE A 6 -103.74 56.75 -86.48
N LYS A 7 -105.04 56.81 -86.83
CA LYS A 7 -105.76 58.08 -87.02
C LYS A 7 -106.03 58.84 -85.72
N ALA A 8 -106.13 58.14 -84.60
CA ALA A 8 -106.32 58.74 -83.28
C ALA A 8 -105.03 59.41 -82.77
N GLU A 9 -103.87 58.85 -83.13
CA GLU A 9 -102.54 59.39 -82.82
C GLU A 9 -102.20 60.63 -83.67
N GLU A 10 -102.61 60.66 -84.94
CA GLU A 10 -102.37 61.79 -85.85
C GLU A 10 -103.25 63.04 -85.59
N ARG A 11 -104.45 62.88 -85.00
CA ARG A 11 -105.40 63.99 -84.70
C ARG A 11 -106.15 63.76 -83.38
N PRO A 12 -105.54 64.05 -82.22
CA PRO A 12 -106.10 63.74 -80.90
C PRO A 12 -107.37 64.55 -80.56
N ASP A 13 -107.57 65.72 -81.18
CA ASP A 13 -108.68 66.63 -80.84
C ASP A 13 -110.02 66.30 -81.54
N LYS A 14 -110.04 65.28 -82.42
CA LYS A 14 -111.24 64.94 -83.21
C LYS A 14 -112.07 63.88 -82.47
N LYS A 15 -113.39 64.10 -82.30
CA LYS A 15 -114.30 63.12 -81.68
C LYS A 15 -114.38 61.84 -82.51
N ILE A 16 -113.93 60.72 -81.95
CA ILE A 16 -114.03 59.38 -82.53
C ILE A 16 -115.05 58.58 -81.70
N SER A 17 -116.01 57.93 -82.36
CA SER A 17 -116.97 57.04 -81.71
C SER A 17 -116.31 55.69 -81.46
N VAL A 18 -116.21 55.29 -80.20
CA VAL A 18 -115.57 54.04 -79.79
C VAL A 18 -116.59 53.15 -79.08
N GLU A 19 -116.65 51.87 -79.44
CA GLU A 19 -117.45 50.89 -78.73
C GLU A 19 -116.97 50.79 -77.27
N GLY A 20 -117.85 51.05 -76.30
CA GLY A 20 -117.50 51.02 -74.87
C GLY A 20 -116.89 49.69 -74.42
N ARG A 21 -117.15 48.58 -75.14
CA ARG A 21 -116.56 47.26 -74.92
C ARG A 21 -115.04 47.24 -75.15
N LEU A 22 -114.55 47.90 -76.19
CA LEU A 22 -113.11 47.96 -76.52
C LEU A 22 -112.35 48.84 -75.52
N LEU A 23 -112.96 49.93 -75.06
CA LEU A 23 -112.40 50.77 -73.99
C LEU A 23 -112.33 50.01 -72.66
N LEU A 24 -113.33 49.19 -72.35
CA LEU A 24 -113.33 48.32 -71.17
C LEU A 24 -112.23 47.25 -71.25
N GLU A 25 -112.07 46.64 -72.42
CA GLU A 25 -111.02 45.64 -72.69
C GLU A 25 -109.61 46.24 -72.55
N LEU A 26 -109.37 47.43 -73.12
CA LEU A 26 -108.10 48.15 -72.95
C LEU A 26 -107.85 48.53 -71.50
N ARG A 27 -108.87 49.02 -70.78
CA ARG A 27 -108.75 49.30 -69.33
C ARG A 27 -108.40 48.04 -68.55
N SER A 28 -108.98 46.89 -68.90
CA SER A 28 -108.65 45.61 -68.25
C SER A 28 -107.21 45.18 -68.54
N LYS A 29 -106.72 45.38 -69.77
CA LYS A 29 -105.35 45.08 -70.17
C LYS A 29 -104.35 46.02 -69.50
N ILE A 30 -104.64 47.32 -69.43
CA ILE A 30 -103.82 48.31 -68.70
C ILE A 30 -103.73 47.94 -67.23
N ASN A 31 -104.86 47.66 -66.57
CA ASN A 31 -104.89 47.25 -65.16
C ASN A 31 -104.10 45.94 -64.93
N THR A 32 -104.20 44.99 -65.87
CA THR A 32 -103.41 43.74 -65.82
C THR A 32 -101.91 44.02 -65.93
N LEU A 33 -101.50 44.87 -66.88
CA LEU A 33 -100.11 45.27 -67.07
C LEU A 33 -99.57 46.08 -65.88
N GLU A 34 -100.37 46.96 -65.28
CA GLU A 34 -100.02 47.70 -64.05
C GLU A 34 -99.82 46.74 -62.87
N GLN A 35 -100.69 45.73 -62.73
CA GLN A 35 -100.52 44.69 -61.71
C GLN A 35 -99.28 43.82 -61.96
N GLU A 36 -98.97 43.50 -63.21
CA GLU A 36 -97.75 42.77 -63.57
C GLU A 36 -96.50 43.62 -63.32
N LEU A 37 -96.54 44.91 -63.64
CA LEU A 37 -95.46 45.86 -63.37
C LEU A 37 -95.19 45.98 -61.87
N ASP A 38 -96.24 46.14 -61.05
CA ASP A 38 -96.11 46.20 -59.58
C ASP A 38 -95.58 44.88 -59.00
N LYS A 39 -96.07 43.73 -59.50
CA LYS A 39 -95.53 42.41 -59.13
C LYS A 39 -94.05 42.28 -59.49
N ASN A 40 -93.65 42.72 -60.69
CA ASN A 40 -92.27 42.65 -61.14
C ASN A 40 -91.37 43.62 -60.38
N HIS A 41 -91.87 44.81 -60.04
CA HIS A 41 -91.15 45.78 -59.22
C HIS A 41 -90.88 45.22 -57.81
N LYS A 42 -91.91 44.66 -57.16
CA LYS A 42 -91.78 43.99 -55.86
C LYS A 42 -90.81 42.80 -55.92
N LYS A 43 -90.81 42.02 -57.01
CA LYS A 43 -89.83 40.94 -57.22
C LYS A 43 -88.42 41.50 -57.36
N LEU A 44 -88.23 42.56 -58.14
CA LEU A 44 -86.94 43.20 -58.35
C LEU A 44 -86.36 43.72 -57.02
N GLU A 45 -87.16 44.42 -56.22
CA GLU A 45 -86.75 44.89 -54.90
C GLU A 45 -86.33 43.75 -53.97
N ARG A 46 -87.06 42.63 -53.99
CA ARG A 46 -86.68 41.42 -53.23
C ARG A 46 -85.35 40.85 -53.71
N THR A 47 -85.14 40.75 -55.03
CA THR A 47 -83.86 40.25 -55.56
C THR A 47 -82.69 41.18 -55.23
N LEU A 48 -82.91 42.49 -55.21
CA LEU A 48 -81.89 43.46 -54.83
C LEU A 48 -81.51 43.35 -53.35
N SER A 49 -82.50 43.15 -52.46
CA SER A 49 -82.22 42.96 -51.03
C SER A 49 -81.53 41.62 -50.76
N GLU A 50 -81.95 40.54 -51.42
CA GLU A 50 -81.28 39.24 -51.36
C GLU A 50 -79.84 39.32 -51.89
N LEU A 51 -79.61 40.01 -53.01
CA LEU A 51 -78.27 40.21 -53.56
C LEU A 51 -77.37 40.97 -52.58
N LYS A 52 -77.89 42.00 -51.91
CA LYS A 52 -77.13 42.74 -50.90
C LYS A 52 -76.73 41.84 -49.73
N ILE A 53 -77.67 41.06 -49.19
CA ILE A 53 -77.42 40.13 -48.08
C ILE A 53 -76.40 39.06 -48.46
N THR A 54 -76.50 38.50 -49.67
CA THR A 54 -75.54 37.49 -50.15
C THR A 54 -74.14 38.06 -50.34
N LYS A 55 -74.02 39.29 -50.83
CA LYS A 55 -72.74 39.99 -50.96
C LYS A 55 -72.07 40.22 -49.60
N GLU A 56 -72.83 40.66 -48.59
CA GLU A 56 -72.31 40.83 -47.23
C GLU A 56 -71.87 39.50 -46.61
N LYS A 57 -72.66 38.43 -46.78
CA LYS A 57 -72.28 37.07 -46.33
C LYS A 57 -71.04 36.54 -47.03
N LEU A 58 -70.89 36.81 -48.33
CA LEU A 58 -69.72 36.38 -49.11
C LEU A 58 -68.45 37.09 -48.59
N SER A 59 -68.52 38.40 -48.42
CA SER A 59 -67.42 39.19 -47.84
C SER A 59 -67.01 38.69 -46.45
N GLY A 60 -67.97 38.40 -45.56
CA GLY A 60 -67.66 37.83 -44.25
C GLY A 60 -67.01 36.44 -44.31
N ARG A 61 -67.39 35.61 -45.29
CA ARG A 61 -66.76 34.31 -45.53
C ARG A 61 -65.34 34.45 -46.09
N GLU A 62 -65.10 35.40 -46.98
CA GLU A 62 -63.76 35.69 -47.52
C GLU A 62 -62.78 36.09 -46.41
N ILE A 63 -63.19 36.99 -45.50
CA ILE A 63 -62.40 37.39 -44.33
C ILE A 63 -62.10 36.19 -43.42
N SER A 64 -63.11 35.36 -43.16
CA SER A 64 -62.93 34.14 -42.33
C SER A 64 -61.95 33.15 -42.98
N LEU A 65 -61.96 33.02 -44.31
CA LEU A 65 -61.05 32.16 -45.05
C LEU A 65 -59.61 32.69 -45.03
N THR A 66 -59.41 34.00 -45.14
CA THR A 66 -58.08 34.60 -45.03
C THR A 66 -57.50 34.38 -43.63
N GLU A 67 -58.29 34.60 -42.58
CA GLU A 67 -57.86 34.34 -41.19
C GLU A 67 -57.50 32.87 -40.95
N LEU A 68 -58.32 31.94 -41.47
CA LEU A 68 -58.03 30.50 -41.37
C LEU A 68 -56.74 30.13 -42.11
N THR A 69 -56.48 30.75 -43.25
CA THR A 69 -55.26 30.51 -44.04
C THR A 69 -54.03 31.02 -43.31
N GLU A 70 -54.11 32.20 -42.70
CA GLU A 70 -53.04 32.76 -41.87
C GLU A 70 -52.76 31.87 -40.65
N ARG A 71 -53.80 31.47 -39.91
CA ARG A 71 -53.67 30.55 -38.76
C ARG A 71 -53.06 29.20 -39.15
N LYS A 72 -53.44 28.67 -40.31
CA LYS A 72 -52.86 27.42 -40.83
C LYS A 72 -51.37 27.60 -41.14
N SER A 73 -50.99 28.75 -41.69
CA SER A 73 -49.59 29.05 -42.02
C SER A 73 -48.71 29.20 -40.77
N SER A 74 -49.21 29.87 -39.72
CA SER A 74 -48.48 30.03 -38.47
C SER A 74 -48.36 28.70 -37.72
N ALA A 75 -49.44 27.93 -37.64
CA ALA A 75 -49.41 26.59 -37.04
C ALA A 75 -48.41 25.67 -37.75
N ARG A 76 -48.29 25.76 -39.08
CA ARG A 76 -47.29 24.99 -39.83
C ARG A 76 -45.86 25.40 -39.49
N LYS A 77 -45.57 26.70 -39.40
CA LYS A 77 -44.25 27.19 -38.98
C LYS A 77 -43.87 26.72 -37.58
N SER A 78 -44.81 26.80 -36.63
CA SER A 78 -44.58 26.30 -35.27
C SER A 78 -44.36 24.78 -35.23
N LEU A 79 -45.09 24.03 -36.05
CA LEU A 79 -44.88 22.58 -36.17
C LEU A 79 -43.50 22.23 -36.73
N ASP A 80 -43.02 22.98 -37.72
CA ASP A 80 -41.69 22.78 -38.30
C ASP A 80 -40.58 23.12 -37.27
N GLN A 81 -40.74 24.19 -36.48
CA GLN A 81 -39.84 24.52 -35.37
C GLN A 81 -39.78 23.41 -34.31
N ILE A 82 -40.93 22.90 -33.87
CA ILE A 82 -41.01 21.81 -32.88
C ILE A 82 -40.32 20.54 -33.41
N LYS A 83 -40.42 20.26 -34.72
CA LYS A 83 -39.73 19.11 -35.32
C LYS A 83 -38.21 19.28 -35.30
N GLU A 84 -37.71 20.48 -35.59
CA GLU A 84 -36.27 20.78 -35.53
C GLU A 84 -35.74 20.66 -34.09
N GLU A 85 -36.43 21.24 -33.12
CA GLU A 85 -36.09 21.12 -31.70
C GLU A 85 -36.10 19.66 -31.23
N LYS A 86 -37.09 18.88 -31.67
CA LYS A 86 -37.15 17.43 -31.38
C LYS A 86 -35.93 16.71 -31.96
N LEU A 87 -35.58 16.95 -33.22
CA LEU A 87 -34.40 16.32 -33.83
C LEU A 87 -33.11 16.70 -33.09
N HIS A 88 -32.99 17.96 -32.67
CA HIS A 88 -31.83 18.41 -31.91
C HIS A 88 -31.71 17.68 -30.56
N THR A 89 -32.81 17.60 -29.81
CA THR A 89 -32.86 16.89 -28.53
C THR A 89 -32.61 15.39 -28.69
N ASP A 90 -33.12 14.76 -29.75
CA ASP A 90 -32.85 13.34 -30.06
C ASP A 90 -31.34 13.10 -30.33
N ILE A 91 -30.67 14.01 -31.05
CA ILE A 91 -29.22 13.94 -31.30
C ILE A 91 -28.42 14.10 -29.99
N GLU A 92 -28.81 15.05 -29.14
CA GLU A 92 -28.15 15.23 -27.83
C GLU A 92 -28.35 14.02 -26.92
N LEU A 93 -29.56 13.46 -26.88
CA LEU A 93 -29.84 12.22 -26.14
C LEU A 93 -28.98 11.05 -26.63
N ALA A 94 -28.80 10.91 -27.94
CA ALA A 94 -27.93 9.87 -28.50
C ALA A 94 -26.47 10.04 -28.05
N LYS A 95 -25.94 11.27 -28.06
CA LYS A 95 -24.57 11.59 -27.58
C LYS A 95 -24.42 11.32 -26.08
N LEU A 96 -25.35 11.78 -25.27
CA LEU A 96 -25.33 11.55 -23.82
C LEU A 96 -25.40 10.05 -23.50
N LYS A 97 -26.15 9.28 -24.29
CA LYS A 97 -26.22 7.82 -24.13
C LYS A 97 -24.89 7.14 -24.45
N THR A 98 -24.19 7.57 -25.51
CA THR A 98 -22.84 7.05 -25.83
C THR A 98 -21.82 7.44 -24.77
N ASP A 99 -21.86 8.68 -24.28
CA ASP A 99 -20.96 9.16 -23.23
C ASP A 99 -21.20 8.41 -21.91
N LYS A 100 -22.46 8.16 -21.57
CA LYS A 100 -22.83 7.34 -20.42
C LYS A 100 -22.23 5.93 -20.51
N SER A 101 -22.39 5.25 -21.66
CA SER A 101 -21.82 3.92 -21.87
C SER A 101 -20.30 3.92 -21.71
N ASN A 102 -19.61 4.90 -22.31
CA ASN A 102 -18.16 5.03 -22.22
C ASN A 102 -17.69 5.29 -20.77
N LEU A 103 -18.45 6.04 -19.98
CA LEU A 103 -18.17 6.29 -18.57
C LEU A 103 -18.41 5.04 -17.72
N GLU A 104 -19.47 4.27 -18.01
CA GLU A 104 -19.73 2.98 -17.35
C GLU A 104 -18.60 1.98 -17.60
N ASP A 105 -18.09 1.88 -18.83
CA ASP A 105 -16.96 1.02 -19.17
C ASP A 105 -15.69 1.45 -18.43
N LYS A 106 -15.36 2.74 -18.42
CA LYS A 106 -14.21 3.28 -17.66
C LYS A 106 -14.35 3.05 -16.16
N LEU A 107 -15.56 3.12 -15.62
CA LEU A 107 -15.83 2.85 -14.21
C LEU A 107 -15.59 1.37 -13.88
N ASN A 108 -16.07 0.46 -14.73
CA ASN A 108 -15.84 -0.97 -14.57
C ASN A 108 -14.35 -1.33 -14.65
N ASP A 109 -13.62 -0.76 -15.61
CA ASP A 109 -12.16 -0.94 -15.71
C ASP A 109 -11.42 -0.42 -14.47
N ALA A 110 -11.84 0.73 -13.92
CA ALA A 110 -11.28 1.27 -12.70
C ALA A 110 -11.56 0.37 -11.50
N LEU A 111 -12.78 -0.17 -11.37
CA LEU A 111 -13.15 -1.12 -10.33
C LEU A 111 -12.30 -2.40 -10.39
N LEU A 112 -12.11 -2.98 -11.57
CA LEU A 112 -11.25 -4.15 -11.75
C LEU A 112 -9.79 -3.88 -11.33
N LYS A 113 -9.26 -2.69 -11.67
CA LYS A 113 -7.92 -2.27 -11.23
C LYS A 113 -7.83 -2.10 -9.72
N ILE A 114 -8.83 -1.49 -9.10
CA ILE A 114 -8.90 -1.32 -7.64
C ILE A 114 -8.90 -2.68 -6.95
N THR A 115 -9.78 -3.61 -7.35
CA THR A 115 -9.83 -4.96 -6.78
C THR A 115 -8.51 -5.71 -6.94
N ASN A 116 -7.83 -5.58 -8.09
CA ASN A 116 -6.52 -6.19 -8.27
C ASN A 116 -5.45 -5.58 -7.36
N LEU A 117 -5.44 -4.26 -7.20
CA LEU A 117 -4.51 -3.57 -6.28
C LEU A 117 -4.78 -3.94 -4.82
N GLU A 118 -6.04 -4.05 -4.40
CA GLU A 118 -6.43 -4.51 -3.07
C GLU A 118 -5.94 -5.92 -2.78
N ASN A 119 -6.07 -6.84 -3.74
CA ASN A 119 -5.55 -8.20 -3.62
C ASN A 119 -4.01 -8.22 -3.51
N GLN A 120 -3.31 -7.41 -4.31
CA GLN A 120 -1.85 -7.29 -4.22
C GLN A 120 -1.41 -6.72 -2.87
N LEU A 121 -2.15 -5.73 -2.35
CA LEU A 121 -1.89 -5.13 -1.05
C LEU A 121 -2.07 -6.15 0.07
N ASN A 122 -3.15 -6.92 0.05
CA ASN A 122 -3.41 -7.98 1.04
C ASN A 122 -2.28 -9.03 1.04
N LEU A 123 -1.84 -9.48 -0.13
CA LEU A 123 -0.71 -10.41 -0.25
C LEU A 123 0.61 -9.81 0.28
N MET A 124 0.84 -8.51 0.09
CA MET A 124 2.01 -7.84 0.67
C MET A 124 1.91 -7.72 2.19
N VAL A 125 0.73 -7.41 2.72
CA VAL A 125 0.49 -7.36 4.17
C VAL A 125 0.74 -8.72 4.82
N GLU A 126 0.23 -9.81 4.25
CA GLU A 126 0.49 -11.18 4.73
C GLU A 126 1.97 -11.55 4.70
N LYS A 127 2.70 -11.12 3.66
CA LYS A 127 4.16 -11.32 3.60
C LYS A 127 4.87 -10.51 4.66
N SER A 128 4.46 -9.27 4.91
CA SER A 128 5.03 -8.40 5.94
C SER A 128 4.84 -9.01 7.33
N THR A 129 3.64 -9.46 7.67
CA THR A 129 3.36 -10.06 8.98
C THR A 129 4.15 -11.36 9.20
N ASN A 130 4.33 -12.17 8.15
CA ASN A 130 5.17 -13.36 8.23
C ASN A 130 6.66 -13.01 8.45
N ILE A 131 7.16 -11.96 7.79
CA ILE A 131 8.53 -11.48 8.01
C ILE A 131 8.69 -10.94 9.43
N GLU A 132 7.75 -10.14 9.94
CA GLU A 132 7.74 -9.64 11.31
C GLU A 132 7.76 -10.78 12.34
N GLN A 133 6.96 -11.83 12.12
CA GLN A 133 6.98 -13.01 13.00
C GLN A 133 8.34 -13.71 12.98
N LYS A 134 8.96 -13.87 11.80
CA LYS A 134 10.31 -14.46 11.68
C LYS A 134 11.38 -13.61 12.36
N ILE A 135 11.26 -12.29 12.32
CA ILE A 135 12.16 -11.37 13.04
C ILE A 135 12.02 -11.59 14.55
N LEU A 136 10.79 -11.61 15.07
CA LEU A 136 10.54 -11.88 16.50
C LEU A 136 11.10 -13.22 16.95
N ASP A 137 10.94 -14.27 16.15
CA ASP A 137 11.47 -15.60 16.47
C ASP A 137 13.01 -15.60 16.47
N LYS A 138 13.64 -14.88 15.52
CA LYS A 138 15.10 -14.72 15.46
C LYS A 138 15.65 -13.88 16.61
N ASP A 139 14.95 -12.83 17.02
CA ASP A 139 15.34 -12.01 18.17
C ASP A 139 15.34 -12.83 19.46
N LYS A 140 14.31 -13.68 19.67
CA LYS A 140 14.28 -14.64 20.79
C LYS A 140 15.44 -15.63 20.73
N GLU A 141 15.77 -16.16 19.54
CA GLU A 141 16.90 -17.07 19.36
C GLU A 141 18.24 -16.39 19.70
N ILE A 142 18.41 -15.13 19.30
CA ILE A 142 19.59 -14.32 19.62
C ILE A 142 19.68 -14.09 21.14
N GLN A 143 18.58 -13.67 21.78
CA GLN A 143 18.54 -13.44 23.21
C GLN A 143 18.95 -14.68 24.02
N ASN A 144 18.42 -15.85 23.65
CA ASN A 144 18.79 -17.12 24.29
C ASN A 144 20.29 -17.43 24.12
N LYS A 145 20.85 -17.21 22.92
CA LYS A 145 22.29 -17.42 22.67
C LYS A 145 23.18 -16.43 23.43
N GLU A 146 22.71 -15.20 23.61
CA GLU A 146 23.38 -14.18 24.40
C GLU A 146 23.46 -14.62 25.87
N GLU A 147 22.34 -15.11 26.42
CA GLU A 147 22.27 -15.63 27.79
C GLU A 147 23.19 -16.85 27.98
N ASP A 148 23.19 -17.80 27.05
CA ASP A 148 24.10 -18.95 27.05
C ASP A 148 25.57 -18.52 27.02
N ARG A 149 25.91 -17.50 26.22
CA ARG A 149 27.26 -16.93 26.16
C ARG A 149 27.67 -16.30 27.48
N VAL A 150 26.79 -15.52 28.10
CA VAL A 150 27.04 -14.90 29.41
C VAL A 150 27.25 -15.97 30.47
N ASN A 151 26.44 -17.03 30.47
CA ASN A 151 26.58 -18.13 31.42
C ASN A 151 27.92 -18.87 31.24
N LYS A 152 28.31 -19.18 30.00
CA LYS A 152 29.63 -19.76 29.70
C LYS A 152 30.79 -18.84 30.09
N ALA A 153 30.67 -17.53 29.89
CA ALA A 153 31.69 -16.57 30.30
C ALA A 153 31.87 -16.55 31.83
N LYS A 154 30.77 -16.63 32.59
CA LYS A 154 30.82 -16.75 34.07
C LYS A 154 31.50 -18.05 34.50
N GLU A 155 31.23 -19.17 33.84
CA GLU A 155 31.91 -20.44 34.12
C GLU A 155 33.41 -20.38 33.83
N LEU A 156 33.82 -19.72 32.73
CA LEU A 156 35.23 -19.52 32.40
C LEU A 156 35.95 -18.66 33.43
N LEU A 157 35.32 -17.58 33.90
CA LEU A 157 35.89 -16.74 34.98
C LEU A 157 36.15 -17.55 36.26
N LYS A 158 35.18 -18.37 36.68
CA LYS A 158 35.36 -19.26 37.84
C LYS A 158 36.52 -20.24 37.65
N LYS A 159 36.69 -20.78 36.43
CA LYS A 159 37.83 -21.66 36.13
C LYS A 159 39.15 -20.90 36.16
N GLU A 160 39.19 -19.66 35.71
CA GLU A 160 40.38 -18.80 35.74
C GLU A 160 40.80 -18.48 37.18
N GLU A 161 39.85 -18.20 38.08
CA GLU A 161 40.11 -18.03 39.52
C GLU A 161 40.78 -19.28 40.11
N VAL A 162 40.22 -20.46 39.86
CA VAL A 162 40.80 -21.74 40.32
C VAL A 162 42.20 -21.96 39.75
N ILE A 163 42.44 -21.60 38.48
CA ILE A 163 43.77 -21.69 37.86
C ILE A 163 44.77 -20.76 38.57
N GLN A 164 44.38 -19.53 38.90
CA GLN A 164 45.23 -18.63 39.68
C GLN A 164 45.56 -19.21 41.06
N ASP A 165 44.55 -19.71 41.78
CA ASP A 165 44.75 -20.31 43.10
C ASP A 165 45.75 -21.47 43.02
N LEU A 166 45.55 -22.41 42.09
CA LEU A 166 46.47 -23.53 41.87
C LEU A 166 47.89 -23.05 41.48
N LYS A 167 48.00 -21.98 40.70
CA LYS A 167 49.30 -21.41 40.31
C LYS A 167 50.04 -20.83 41.51
N THR A 168 49.33 -20.15 42.41
CA THR A 168 49.94 -19.65 43.66
C THR A 168 50.37 -20.80 44.57
N GLU A 169 49.56 -21.86 44.68
CA GLU A 169 49.91 -23.05 45.46
C GLU A 169 51.14 -23.78 44.89
N ILE A 170 51.23 -23.92 43.55
CA ILE A 170 52.40 -24.50 42.87
C ILE A 170 53.65 -23.69 43.15
N ASN A 171 53.58 -22.36 43.08
CA ASN A 171 54.72 -21.50 43.37
C ASN A 171 55.18 -21.67 44.82
N HIS A 172 54.25 -21.69 45.78
CA HIS A 172 54.58 -21.89 47.19
C HIS A 172 55.27 -23.23 47.44
N LYS A 173 54.72 -24.33 46.88
CA LYS A 173 55.35 -25.66 46.96
C LYS A 173 56.71 -25.70 46.29
N SER A 174 56.89 -24.96 45.19
CA SER A 174 58.19 -24.88 44.49
C SER A 174 59.25 -24.19 45.34
N GLU A 175 58.89 -23.09 46.02
CA GLU A 175 59.77 -22.41 46.98
C GLU A 175 60.11 -23.31 48.17
N GLU A 176 59.13 -24.06 48.68
CA GLU A 176 59.36 -25.03 49.76
C GLU A 176 60.34 -26.13 49.34
N ILE A 177 60.18 -26.69 48.13
CA ILE A 177 61.11 -27.67 47.56
C ILE A 177 62.52 -27.07 47.42
N GLU A 178 62.64 -25.83 46.93
CA GLU A 178 63.93 -25.12 46.79
C GLU A 178 64.61 -24.98 48.17
N ASN A 179 63.85 -24.61 49.19
CA ASN A 179 64.35 -24.47 50.57
C ASN A 179 64.76 -25.82 51.16
N LEU A 180 63.97 -26.88 50.96
CA LEU A 180 64.31 -28.23 51.39
C LEU A 180 65.58 -28.75 50.70
N LYS A 181 65.75 -28.48 49.40
CA LYS A 181 66.99 -28.82 48.66
C LYS A 181 68.21 -28.11 49.24
N LYS A 182 68.10 -26.82 49.59
CA LYS A 182 69.20 -26.07 50.24
C LYS A 182 69.57 -26.69 51.59
N LYS A 183 68.58 -26.95 52.44
CA LYS A 183 68.79 -27.62 53.74
C LYS A 183 69.46 -28.98 53.59
N LEU A 184 68.98 -29.80 52.66
CA LEU A 184 69.57 -31.12 52.38
C LEU A 184 71.04 -31.01 51.94
N LYS A 185 71.37 -30.01 51.11
CA LYS A 185 72.75 -29.76 50.67
C LYS A 185 73.66 -29.34 51.84
N GLU A 186 73.16 -28.50 52.74
CA GLU A 186 73.87 -28.10 53.96
C GLU A 186 74.11 -29.31 54.89
N GLU A 187 73.11 -30.18 55.08
CA GLU A 187 73.26 -31.42 55.85
C GLU A 187 74.27 -32.39 55.20
N ILE A 188 74.27 -32.53 53.87
CA ILE A 188 75.26 -33.35 53.16
C ILE A 188 76.67 -32.83 53.44
N LEU A 189 76.91 -31.52 53.27
CA LEU A 189 78.22 -30.91 53.54
C LEU A 189 78.64 -31.10 55.02
N SER A 190 77.70 -30.92 55.95
CA SER A 190 77.96 -31.16 57.37
C SER A 190 78.33 -32.62 57.65
N THR A 191 77.63 -33.56 57.01
CA THR A 191 77.89 -35.00 57.14
C THR A 191 79.25 -35.37 56.52
N GLU A 192 79.61 -34.80 55.37
CA GLU A 192 80.92 -34.97 54.74
C GLU A 192 82.05 -34.47 55.64
N ASP A 193 81.87 -33.30 56.28
CA ASP A 193 82.82 -32.76 57.26
C ASP A 193 82.94 -33.68 58.49
N GLN A 194 81.83 -34.22 58.99
CA GLN A 194 81.85 -35.19 60.08
C GLN A 194 82.56 -36.49 59.69
N ILE A 195 82.33 -37.01 58.48
CA ILE A 195 83.03 -38.19 57.95
C ILE A 195 84.54 -37.93 57.87
N LYS A 196 84.94 -36.75 57.41
CA LYS A 196 86.36 -36.37 57.34
C LYS A 196 87.00 -36.34 58.72
N LYS A 197 86.35 -35.70 59.70
CA LYS A 197 86.80 -35.73 61.11
C LYS A 197 86.88 -37.15 61.65
N PHE A 198 85.92 -38.01 61.33
CA PHE A 198 85.94 -39.41 61.72
C PHE A 198 87.14 -40.16 61.14
N LYS A 199 87.46 -39.95 59.85
CA LYS A 199 88.66 -40.53 59.21
C LYS A 199 89.96 -40.04 59.85
N ASP A 200 90.04 -38.76 60.18
CA ASP A 200 91.20 -38.19 60.87
C ASP A 200 91.35 -38.83 62.26
N PHE A 201 90.26 -38.96 63.01
CA PHE A 201 90.23 -39.69 64.29
C PHE A 201 90.59 -41.17 64.14
N GLU A 202 90.11 -41.88 63.11
CA GLU A 202 90.50 -43.26 62.84
C GLU A 202 92.01 -43.38 62.55
N ALA A 203 92.59 -42.43 61.82
CA ALA A 203 94.02 -42.37 61.57
C ALA A 203 94.82 -42.13 62.85
N GLU A 204 94.38 -41.19 63.70
CA GLU A 204 94.97 -40.95 65.02
C GLU A 204 94.83 -42.17 65.94
N MET A 205 93.67 -42.83 65.95
CA MET A 205 93.44 -44.03 66.74
C MET A 205 94.34 -45.18 66.26
N THR A 206 94.52 -45.34 64.95
CA THR A 206 95.43 -46.34 64.38
C THR A 206 96.87 -46.08 64.81
N LYS A 207 97.32 -44.82 64.78
CA LYS A 207 98.63 -44.42 65.31
C LYS A 207 98.73 -44.74 66.81
N ALA A 208 97.74 -44.36 67.61
CA ALA A 208 97.72 -44.64 69.05
C ALA A 208 97.78 -46.15 69.34
N VAL A 209 97.06 -46.98 68.58
CA VAL A 209 97.12 -48.45 68.69
C VAL A 209 98.51 -48.98 68.31
N MET A 210 99.14 -48.44 67.27
CA MET A 210 100.52 -48.78 66.91
C MET A 210 101.51 -48.38 68.01
N THR A 211 101.38 -47.18 68.59
CA THR A 211 102.20 -46.73 69.73
C THR A 211 101.99 -47.61 70.96
N ILE A 212 100.76 -48.00 71.29
CA ILE A 212 100.49 -48.93 72.41
C ILE A 212 101.14 -50.29 72.14
N LYS A 213 101.03 -50.84 70.92
CA LYS A 213 101.73 -52.08 70.54
C LYS A 213 103.25 -51.94 70.70
N MET A 214 103.81 -50.79 70.31
CA MET A 214 105.23 -50.47 70.51
C MET A 214 105.60 -50.45 71.99
N VAL A 215 104.83 -49.75 72.84
CA VAL A 215 105.05 -49.71 74.30
C VAL A 215 105.01 -51.11 74.90
N VAL A 216 104.07 -51.96 74.47
CA VAL A 216 104.01 -53.37 74.91
C VAL A 216 105.24 -54.16 74.45
N LYS A 217 105.73 -53.95 73.20
CA LYS A 217 106.97 -54.57 72.71
C LYS A 217 108.20 -54.09 73.50
N ILE A 218 108.35 -52.78 73.72
CA ILE A 218 109.42 -52.17 74.52
C ILE A 218 109.39 -52.73 75.94
N LYS A 219 108.22 -52.79 76.57
CA LYS A 219 108.04 -53.33 77.92
C LYS A 219 108.53 -54.79 77.99
N LYS A 220 108.13 -55.64 77.04
CA LYS A 220 108.63 -57.02 76.95
C LYS A 220 110.15 -57.08 76.78
N LEU A 221 110.72 -56.21 75.97
CA LEU A 221 112.17 -56.17 75.72
C LEU A 221 112.94 -55.70 76.95
N MET A 222 112.44 -54.69 77.66
CA MET A 222 112.95 -54.23 78.96
C MET A 222 112.84 -55.30 80.05
N GLU A 223 111.75 -56.06 80.10
CA GLU A 223 111.60 -57.20 81.03
C GLU A 223 112.68 -58.28 80.78
N THR A 224 113.15 -58.43 79.53
CA THR A 224 114.17 -59.44 79.18
C THR A 224 115.62 -58.94 79.25
N LYS A 225 115.92 -57.69 78.91
CA LYS A 225 117.30 -57.16 78.81
C LYS A 225 117.65 -56.14 79.90
N GLY A 226 116.67 -55.55 80.59
CA GLY A 226 116.89 -54.49 81.58
C GLY A 226 117.31 -53.12 81.03
N PHE A 227 117.68 -53.02 79.75
CA PHE A 227 118.01 -51.78 79.04
C PHE A 227 117.54 -51.83 77.58
N LEU A 228 117.43 -50.66 76.94
CA LEU A 228 117.04 -50.49 75.54
C LEU A 228 118.18 -49.74 74.82
N SER A 229 118.67 -50.24 73.69
CA SER A 229 119.71 -49.55 72.91
C SER A 229 119.12 -48.58 71.88
N ASP A 230 119.85 -47.51 71.56
CA ASP A 230 119.40 -46.47 70.63
C ASP A 230 119.07 -47.04 69.23
N LYS A 231 119.82 -48.05 68.75
CA LYS A 231 119.51 -48.74 67.49
C LYS A 231 118.22 -49.56 67.54
N GLU A 232 117.91 -50.18 68.67
CA GLU A 232 116.68 -50.97 68.85
C GLU A 232 115.47 -50.04 68.97
N PHE A 233 115.64 -48.88 69.61
CA PHE A 233 114.60 -47.85 69.67
C PHE A 233 114.32 -47.22 68.30
N GLU A 234 115.35 -46.87 67.53
CA GLU A 234 115.21 -46.38 66.15
C GLU A 234 114.53 -47.41 65.24
N SER A 235 114.83 -48.70 65.40
CA SER A 235 114.15 -49.76 64.64
C SER A 235 112.64 -49.82 64.93
N PHE A 236 112.21 -49.53 66.16
CA PHE A 236 110.78 -49.49 66.50
C PHE A 236 110.10 -48.19 66.02
N LEU A 237 110.83 -47.07 65.99
CA LEU A 237 110.32 -45.82 65.43
C LEU A 237 110.09 -45.93 63.91
N ASN A 238 111.00 -46.57 63.19
CA ASN A 238 110.87 -46.80 61.74
C ASN A 238 109.71 -47.74 61.36
N GLU A 239 109.18 -48.56 62.29
CA GLU A 239 107.96 -49.36 62.08
C GLU A 239 106.66 -48.52 62.13
N ILE A 240 106.69 -47.32 62.71
CA ILE A 240 105.52 -46.45 62.93
C ILE A 240 105.33 -45.43 61.80
N GLU A 241 106.40 -45.06 61.08
CA GLU A 241 106.38 -44.04 60.02
C GLU A 241 106.01 -44.56 58.61
N LYS A 242 105.56 -45.81 58.48
CA LYS A 242 104.98 -46.39 57.26
C LYS A 242 103.47 -46.56 57.38
#